data_AF-A0A4R0RCS8-F1
#
_entry.id   AF-A0A4R0RCS8-F1
#
_cell.length_a   1.000
_cell.length_b   1.000
_cell.length_c   1.000
_cell.angle_alpha   90.00
_cell.angle_beta   90.00
_cell.angle_gamma   90.00
#
_symmetry.space_group_name_H-M   'P 1'
#
loop_
_entity.id
_entity.type
_entity.pdbx_description
1 polymer ?
#
loop_
_entity_poly.entity_id
_entity_poly.type
_entity_poly.pdbx_seq_one_letter_code
_entity_poly.pdbx_strand_id
1 'polypeptide(L)'
;MSLQSAPIPIFEPLFAISVSMGDKHAMHGSFGTRSNKPLLGGDVKDAAGKTVGQIVPNTSASYGVVDAYGTYHPSVSMTIQWRSDHSFAYLNLNGVGVLGKPTTVYIHLEADAGSSYSWLNSRFLIGKVSHSPDGSTAFFDIFTLQEGLPHEKEEKSEMTNQQPTLVPLTA
;
A
#
# COMPACT_ATOMS: atom_id res chain seq x y z
N MET A 1 -4.95 -32.03 -14.49
CA MET A 1 -4.91 -30.87 -13.57
C MET A 1 -5.71 -29.76 -14.25
N SER A 2 -6.80 -29.32 -13.63
CA SER A 2 -7.55 -28.15 -14.11
C SER A 2 -6.78 -26.90 -13.69
N LEU A 3 -6.47 -25.99 -14.62
CA LEU A 3 -5.90 -24.69 -14.30
C LEU A 3 -7.04 -23.82 -13.75
N GLN A 4 -7.11 -23.69 -12.43
CA GLN A 4 -7.99 -22.71 -11.81
C GLN A 4 -7.39 -21.32 -12.05
N SER A 5 -8.11 -20.46 -12.76
CA SER A 5 -7.69 -19.07 -12.96
C SER A 5 -7.64 -18.38 -11.60
N ALA A 6 -6.52 -17.74 -11.29
CA ALA A 6 -6.45 -16.84 -10.15
C ALA A 6 -7.38 -15.63 -10.41
N PRO A 7 -8.07 -15.11 -9.38
CA PRO A 7 -8.81 -13.88 -9.51
C PRO A 7 -7.88 -12.71 -9.85
N ILE A 8 -8.41 -11.71 -10.56
CA ILE A 8 -7.67 -10.48 -10.86
C ILE A 8 -7.41 -9.74 -9.54
N PRO A 9 -6.17 -9.33 -9.24
CA PRO A 9 -5.87 -8.53 -8.06
C PRO A 9 -6.62 -7.19 -8.07
N ILE A 10 -7.36 -6.90 -7.00
CA ILE A 10 -8.01 -5.61 -6.78
C ILE A 10 -7.28 -4.94 -5.61
N PHE A 11 -6.95 -3.66 -5.76
CA PHE A 11 -6.24 -2.90 -4.74
C PHE A 11 -7.13 -1.80 -4.17
N GLU A 12 -7.13 -1.67 -2.86
CA GLU A 12 -7.90 -0.64 -2.15
C GLU A 12 -6.96 0.36 -1.46
N PRO A 13 -7.34 1.66 -1.40
CA PRO A 13 -6.55 2.66 -0.70
C PRO A 13 -6.42 2.32 0.78
N LEU A 14 -5.20 2.39 1.30
CA LEU A 14 -4.91 2.12 2.70
C LEU A 14 -4.43 3.39 3.41
N PHE A 15 -3.37 4.02 2.88
CA PHE A 15 -2.79 5.22 3.47
C PHE A 15 -2.43 6.27 2.42
N ALA A 16 -2.44 7.53 2.83
CA ALA A 16 -1.81 8.63 2.14
C ALA A 16 -0.72 9.23 3.04
N ILE A 17 0.51 9.30 2.54
CA ILE A 17 1.66 9.86 3.25
C ILE A 17 2.12 11.13 2.54
N SER A 18 2.30 12.22 3.28
CA SER A 18 2.96 13.43 2.80
C SER A 18 4.21 13.70 3.62
N VAL A 19 5.36 13.80 2.96
CA VAL A 19 6.66 13.94 3.64
C VAL A 19 7.43 15.12 3.07
N SER A 20 7.97 15.96 3.95
CA SER A 20 8.90 17.02 3.58
C SER A 20 10.26 16.41 3.24
N MET A 21 10.86 16.91 2.17
CA MET A 21 12.16 16.45 1.69
C MET A 21 13.21 17.53 1.93
N GLY A 22 14.39 17.12 2.36
CA GLY A 22 15.53 18.03 2.44
C GLY A 22 16.27 18.19 1.12
N ASP A 23 17.47 18.72 1.24
CA ASP A 23 18.34 19.03 0.12
C ASP A 23 18.70 17.78 -0.68
N LYS A 24 18.76 17.97 -2.00
CA LYS A 24 19.15 16.93 -2.94
C LYS A 24 20.66 16.89 -3.05
N HIS A 25 21.24 15.73 -2.81
CA HIS A 25 22.59 15.44 -3.26
C HIS A 25 22.52 14.53 -4.49
N ALA A 26 23.38 14.82 -5.47
CA ALA A 26 23.42 14.09 -6.73
C ALA A 26 24.85 13.63 -7.04
N MET A 27 24.97 12.42 -7.57
CA MET A 27 26.23 11.80 -7.97
C MET A 27 26.06 11.21 -9.37
N HIS A 28 27.00 11.52 -10.25
CA HIS A 28 27.00 11.03 -11.63
C HIS A 28 27.94 9.84 -11.78
N GLY A 29 27.51 8.83 -12.52
CA GLY A 29 28.32 7.66 -12.86
C GLY A 29 27.93 7.08 -14.22
N SER A 30 28.62 6.01 -14.62
CA SER A 30 28.39 5.36 -15.93
C SER A 30 26.98 4.79 -16.09
N PHE A 31 26.36 4.33 -15.00
CA PHE A 31 24.98 3.85 -15.03
C PHE A 31 23.95 4.98 -15.16
N GLY A 32 24.25 6.19 -14.68
CA GLY A 32 23.32 7.31 -14.65
C GLY A 32 23.57 8.28 -13.50
N THR A 33 22.53 9.05 -13.14
CA THR A 33 22.58 10.03 -12.04
C THR A 33 21.84 9.50 -10.82
N ARG A 34 22.58 9.25 -9.74
CA ARG A 34 22.01 8.92 -8.44
C ARG A 34 21.63 10.20 -7.70
N SER A 35 20.49 10.20 -7.03
CA SER A 35 20.08 11.24 -6.11
C SER A 35 19.72 10.66 -4.75
N ASN A 36 20.03 11.41 -3.70
CA ASN A 36 19.58 11.15 -2.33
C ASN A 36 18.98 12.42 -1.72
N LYS A 37 17.86 12.25 -1.02
CA LYS A 37 17.17 13.30 -0.26
C LYS A 37 16.79 12.73 1.11
N PRO A 38 17.11 13.41 2.23
CA PRO A 38 16.58 13.03 3.53
C PRO A 38 15.08 13.31 3.58
N LEU A 39 14.34 12.47 4.30
CA LEU A 39 12.93 12.68 4.59
C LEU A 39 12.82 13.26 6.01
N LEU A 40 12.34 14.51 6.10
CA LEU A 40 12.46 15.33 7.31
C LEU A 40 11.33 15.11 8.33
N GLY A 41 10.25 14.45 7.90
CA GLY A 41 9.05 14.26 8.68
C GLY A 41 7.81 14.43 7.82
N GLY A 42 6.66 13.98 8.34
CA GLY A 42 5.43 13.93 7.57
C GLY A 42 4.30 13.28 8.32
N ASP A 43 3.12 13.32 7.73
CA ASP A 43 1.90 12.71 8.28
C ASP A 43 1.51 11.48 7.47
N VAL A 44 0.93 10.51 8.19
CA VAL A 44 0.29 9.32 7.61
C VAL A 44 -1.20 9.44 7.88
N LYS A 45 -2.00 9.44 6.82
CA LYS A 45 -3.46 9.49 6.87
C LYS A 45 -4.06 8.17 6.41
N ASP A 46 -5.15 7.75 7.04
CA ASP A 46 -5.96 6.64 6.54
C ASP A 46 -6.81 7.04 5.33
N ALA A 47 -7.53 6.08 4.75
CA ALA A 47 -8.41 6.30 3.60
C ALA A 47 -9.56 7.30 3.88
N ALA A 48 -9.92 7.52 5.14
CA ALA A 48 -10.90 8.53 5.54
C ALA A 48 -10.27 9.93 5.73
N GLY A 49 -8.95 10.06 5.56
CA GLY A 49 -8.21 11.30 5.69
C GLY A 49 -7.82 11.65 7.13
N LYS A 50 -8.05 10.77 8.11
CA LYS A 50 -7.66 10.97 9.51
C LYS A 50 -6.17 10.67 9.66
N THR A 51 -5.44 11.54 10.36
CA THR A 51 -4.03 11.27 10.68
C THR A 51 -3.92 10.13 11.70
N VAL A 52 -3.26 9.05 11.30
CA VAL A 52 -3.08 7.82 12.08
C VAL A 52 -1.63 7.58 12.49
N GLY A 53 -0.68 8.28 11.87
CA GLY A 53 0.74 8.15 12.18
C GLY A 53 1.54 9.36 11.69
N GLN A 54 2.83 9.31 11.95
CA GLN A 54 3.79 10.31 11.52
C GLN A 54 5.09 9.66 11.07
N ILE A 55 5.77 10.28 10.11
CA ILE A 55 7.13 9.87 9.72
C ILE A 55 8.10 10.35 10.80
N VAL A 56 8.88 9.44 11.36
CA VAL A 56 9.86 9.75 12.38
C VAL A 56 11.02 10.55 11.74
N PRO A 57 11.30 11.78 12.20
CA PRO A 57 12.38 12.58 11.62
C PRO A 57 13.73 11.88 11.66
N ASN A 58 14.57 12.10 10.63
CA ASN A 58 15.95 11.60 10.53
C ASN A 58 16.14 10.08 10.50
N THR A 59 15.06 9.31 10.39
CA THR A 59 15.10 7.84 10.25
C THR A 59 14.85 7.36 8.82
N SER A 60 14.51 8.31 7.94
CA SER A 60 13.88 8.05 6.65
C SER A 60 14.67 8.73 5.53
N ALA A 61 14.79 8.06 4.39
CA ALA A 61 15.58 8.55 3.26
C ALA A 61 14.97 8.11 1.93
N SER A 62 15.07 9.01 0.95
CA SER A 62 14.74 8.73 -0.44
C SER A 62 16.02 8.65 -1.24
N TYR A 63 16.20 7.50 -1.89
CA TYR A 63 17.24 7.25 -2.88
C TYR A 63 16.57 7.07 -4.25
N GLY A 64 17.30 7.42 -5.29
CA GLY A 64 16.82 7.19 -6.65
C GLY A 64 17.96 7.23 -7.64
N VAL A 65 17.75 6.63 -8.81
CA VAL A 65 18.63 6.82 -9.95
C VAL A 65 17.82 7.01 -11.21
N VAL A 66 18.25 7.96 -12.01
CA VAL A 66 17.87 8.01 -13.42
C VAL A 66 19.00 7.38 -14.19
N ASP A 67 18.73 6.25 -14.84
CA ASP A 67 19.75 5.56 -15.64
C ASP A 67 20.06 6.31 -16.94
N ALA A 68 21.09 5.85 -17.65
CA ALA A 68 21.53 6.43 -18.93
C ALA A 68 20.44 6.41 -20.03
N TYR A 69 19.38 5.63 -19.86
CA TYR A 69 18.23 5.55 -20.78
C TYR A 69 17.05 6.41 -20.32
N GLY A 70 17.17 7.11 -19.20
CA GLY A 70 16.13 7.98 -18.64
C GLY A 70 15.11 7.27 -17.75
N THR A 71 15.32 5.98 -17.43
CA THR A 71 14.42 5.25 -16.51
C THR A 71 14.74 5.63 -15.08
N TYR A 72 13.71 5.96 -14.30
CA TYR A 72 13.83 6.29 -12.89
C TYR A 72 13.56 5.07 -12.01
N HIS A 73 14.50 4.77 -11.11
CA HIS A 73 14.45 3.67 -10.16
C HIS A 73 14.44 4.22 -8.73
N PRO A 74 13.28 4.56 -8.15
CA PRO A 74 13.17 4.99 -6.76
C PRO A 74 13.43 3.83 -5.78
N SER A 75 14.06 4.17 -4.65
CA SER A 75 14.18 3.31 -3.48
C SER A 75 14.05 4.19 -2.24
N VAL A 76 13.00 4.00 -1.45
CA VAL A 76 12.71 4.84 -0.28
C VAL A 76 12.54 3.97 0.94
N SER A 77 13.05 4.43 2.06
CA SER A 77 12.81 3.83 3.37
C SER A 77 12.20 4.85 4.32
N MET A 78 11.15 4.47 5.03
CA MET A 78 10.46 5.32 6.00
C MET A 78 10.25 4.58 7.32
N THR A 79 10.37 5.29 8.43
CA THR A 79 9.88 4.81 9.73
C THR A 79 8.62 5.60 10.08
N ILE A 80 7.54 4.87 10.35
CA ILE A 80 6.28 5.41 10.84
C ILE A 80 6.21 5.17 12.35
N GLN A 81 5.71 6.16 13.08
CA GLN A 81 5.20 5.97 14.44
C GLN A 81 3.68 6.12 14.43
N TRP A 82 2.97 5.11 14.91
CA TRP A 82 1.51 5.10 14.97
C TRP A 82 1.00 5.94 16.14
N ARG A 83 -0.11 6.66 15.95
CA ARG A 83 -0.70 7.51 17.00
C ARG A 83 -1.53 6.73 18.02
N SER A 84 -2.06 5.57 17.64
CA SER A 84 -2.94 4.75 18.48
C SER A 84 -2.22 4.14 19.68
N ASP A 85 -1.00 3.64 19.46
CA ASP A 85 -0.26 2.81 20.41
C ASP A 85 1.23 3.19 20.51
N HIS A 86 1.67 4.23 19.80
CA HIS A 86 3.07 4.69 19.73
C HIS A 86 4.08 3.66 19.23
N SER A 87 3.61 2.53 18.69
CA SER A 87 4.46 1.51 18.05
C SER A 87 5.02 2.00 16.72
N PHE A 88 6.03 1.29 16.21
CA PHE A 88 6.70 1.65 14.97
C PHE A 88 6.38 0.70 13.83
N ALA A 89 6.52 1.21 12.62
CA ALA A 89 6.63 0.42 11.41
C ALA A 89 7.77 0.92 10.53
N TYR A 90 8.44 0.02 9.83
CA TYR A 90 9.40 0.29 8.79
C TYR A 90 8.76 0.00 7.42
N LEU A 91 8.87 0.94 6.50
CA LEU A 91 8.46 0.79 5.11
C LEU A 91 9.70 0.82 4.23
N ASN A 92 9.84 -0.16 3.36
CA ASN A 92 10.79 -0.15 2.25
C ASN A 92 10.02 -0.21 0.94
N LEU A 93 10.32 0.69 0.01
CA LEU A 93 9.64 0.72 -1.28
C LEU A 93 10.63 0.88 -2.43
N ASN A 94 10.37 0.17 -3.51
CA ASN A 94 11.17 0.18 -4.73
C ASN A 94 10.25 0.22 -5.94
N GLY A 95 10.69 0.86 -7.01
CA GLY A 95 9.88 0.90 -8.23
C GLY A 95 10.68 1.25 -9.47
N VAL A 96 9.93 1.43 -10.55
CA VAL A 96 10.44 1.81 -11.88
C VAL A 96 9.44 2.79 -12.49
N GLY A 97 9.95 3.88 -13.05
CA GLY A 97 9.12 4.93 -13.64
C GLY A 97 9.90 5.96 -14.42
N VAL A 98 9.35 7.18 -14.47
CA VAL A 98 9.93 8.33 -15.17
C VAL A 98 10.07 9.47 -14.17
N LEU A 99 11.24 10.10 -14.11
CA LEU A 99 11.49 11.20 -13.18
C LEU A 99 10.49 12.33 -13.44
N GLY A 100 9.89 12.85 -12.36
CA GLY A 100 8.86 13.90 -12.43
C GLY A 100 7.46 13.43 -12.83
N LYS A 101 7.27 12.12 -13.03
CA LYS A 101 5.94 11.50 -13.19
C LYS A 101 5.58 10.66 -11.97
N PRO A 102 4.28 10.47 -11.68
CA PRO A 102 3.85 9.48 -10.70
C PRO A 102 4.46 8.11 -11.04
N THR A 103 5.08 7.48 -10.04
CA THR A 103 5.78 6.20 -10.21
C THR A 103 5.13 5.14 -9.34
N THR A 104 4.89 3.95 -9.89
CA THR A 104 4.35 2.82 -9.14
C THR A 104 5.47 2.10 -8.41
N VAL A 105 5.24 1.72 -7.16
CA VAL A 105 6.22 1.08 -6.28
C VAL A 105 5.64 -0.18 -5.64
N TYR A 106 6.49 -1.19 -5.45
CA TYR A 106 6.28 -2.28 -4.51
C TYR A 106 6.67 -1.81 -3.11
N ILE A 107 5.90 -2.21 -2.09
CA ILE A 107 6.12 -1.82 -0.70
C ILE A 107 6.20 -3.07 0.17
N HIS A 108 7.27 -3.15 0.97
CA HIS A 108 7.41 -4.05 2.10
C HIS A 108 7.23 -3.26 3.39
N LEU A 109 6.49 -3.82 4.35
CA LEU A 109 6.20 -3.18 5.62
C LEU A 109 6.46 -4.16 6.77
N GLU A 110 7.15 -3.66 7.80
CA GLU A 110 7.43 -4.37 9.05
C GLU A 110 6.85 -3.55 10.20
N ALA A 111 5.90 -4.09 10.94
CA ALA A 111 5.27 -3.47 12.09
C ALA A 111 5.50 -4.28 13.35
N ASP A 112 5.62 -3.61 14.49
CA ASP A 112 5.77 -4.27 15.79
C ASP A 112 4.62 -5.28 16.04
N ALA A 113 4.94 -6.44 16.63
CA ALA A 113 3.95 -7.50 16.85
C ALA A 113 2.78 -7.07 17.77
N GLY A 114 3.02 -6.15 18.70
CA GLY A 114 1.99 -5.58 19.58
C GLY A 114 1.21 -4.41 18.97
N SER A 115 1.54 -4.01 17.73
CA SER A 115 0.90 -2.89 17.05
C SER A 115 -0.52 -3.24 16.61
N SER A 116 -1.39 -2.23 16.67
CA SER A 116 -2.70 -2.21 16.00
C SER A 116 -2.60 -2.39 14.47
N TYR A 117 -1.40 -2.19 13.89
CA TYR A 117 -1.10 -2.36 12.47
C TYR A 117 -0.26 -3.62 12.16
N SER A 118 -0.04 -4.51 13.14
CA SER A 118 0.75 -5.75 12.96
C SER A 118 0.21 -6.68 11.87
N TRP A 119 -1.09 -6.60 11.55
CA TRP A 119 -1.71 -7.35 10.45
C TRP A 119 -1.15 -6.98 9.07
N LEU A 120 -0.50 -5.82 8.92
CA LEU A 120 0.16 -5.41 7.67
C LEU A 120 1.42 -6.23 7.35
N ASN A 121 2.01 -6.90 8.33
CA ASN A 121 3.17 -7.79 8.13
C ASN A 121 2.88 -8.95 7.16
N SER A 122 1.60 -9.28 6.94
CA SER A 122 1.16 -10.35 6.06
C SER A 122 0.33 -9.82 4.87
N ARG A 123 0.60 -8.59 4.42
CA ARG A 123 -0.15 -7.96 3.32
C ARG A 123 0.77 -7.63 2.15
N PHE A 124 0.24 -7.80 0.94
CA PHE A 124 0.88 -7.33 -0.27
C PHE A 124 0.49 -5.87 -0.52
N LEU A 125 1.48 -4.99 -0.58
CA LEU A 125 1.30 -3.56 -0.70
C LEU A 125 1.93 -3.03 -2.00
N ILE A 126 1.22 -2.10 -2.62
CA ILE A 126 1.75 -1.29 -3.72
C ILE A 126 1.53 0.19 -3.40
N GLY A 127 2.21 1.07 -4.11
CA GLY A 127 1.93 2.49 -3.99
C GLY A 127 2.18 3.29 -5.24
N LYS A 128 1.76 4.55 -5.19
CA LYS A 128 2.12 5.59 -6.16
C LYS A 128 2.88 6.68 -5.45
N VAL A 129 4.04 7.03 -6.01
CA VAL A 129 4.89 8.12 -5.53
C VAL A 129 4.79 9.29 -6.47
N SER A 130 4.50 10.47 -5.94
CA SER A 130 4.54 11.74 -6.67
C SER A 130 5.23 12.83 -5.85
N HIS A 131 5.51 13.96 -6.46
CA HIS A 131 6.22 15.07 -5.83
C HIS A 131 5.51 16.38 -6.10
N SER A 132 5.63 17.33 -5.18
CA SER A 132 5.24 18.72 -5.44
C SER A 132 6.06 19.31 -6.60
N PRO A 133 5.54 20.34 -7.30
CA PRO A 133 6.24 20.93 -8.45
C PRO A 133 7.66 21.45 -8.12
N ASP A 134 7.87 21.91 -6.89
CA ASP A 134 9.16 22.37 -6.37
C ASP A 134 10.05 21.24 -5.83
N GLY A 135 9.54 20.01 -5.74
CA GLY A 135 10.24 18.84 -5.21
C GLY A 135 10.57 18.92 -3.71
N SER A 136 9.88 19.81 -2.97
CA SER A 136 10.02 19.96 -1.52
C SER A 136 9.21 18.93 -0.73
N THR A 137 8.19 18.35 -1.34
CA THR A 137 7.29 17.37 -0.72
C THR A 137 7.14 16.15 -1.62
N ALA A 138 7.19 14.95 -1.03
CA ALA A 138 6.79 13.71 -1.69
C ALA A 138 5.45 13.21 -1.12
N PHE A 139 4.65 12.61 -1.99
CA PHE A 139 3.36 12.01 -1.67
C PHE A 139 3.40 10.53 -2.01
N PHE A 140 2.92 9.69 -1.09
CA PHE A 140 2.81 8.26 -1.26
C PHE A 140 1.37 7.83 -1.00
N ASP A 141 0.69 7.38 -2.04
CA ASP A 141 -0.59 6.69 -1.91
C ASP A 141 -0.31 5.20 -1.82
N ILE A 142 -0.66 4.56 -0.71
CA ILE A 142 -0.43 3.15 -0.43
C ILE A 142 -1.74 2.39 -0.58
N PHE A 143 -1.68 1.25 -1.25
CA PHE A 143 -2.79 0.36 -1.49
C PHE A 143 -2.47 -1.05 -1.00
N THR A 144 -3.46 -1.74 -0.46
CA THR A 144 -3.36 -3.17 -0.12
C THR A 144 -4.14 -3.99 -1.13
N LEU A 145 -3.70 -5.22 -1.35
CA LEU A 145 -4.50 -6.21 -2.06
C LEU A 145 -5.79 -6.47 -1.26
N GLN A 146 -6.94 -6.29 -1.92
CA GLN A 146 -8.23 -6.70 -1.37
C GLN A 146 -8.24 -8.24 -1.32
N GLU A 147 -8.36 -8.79 -0.11
CA GLU A 147 -8.61 -10.22 0.03
C GLU A 147 -10.02 -10.51 -0.48
N GLY A 148 -10.15 -11.50 -1.38
CA GLY A 148 -11.43 -11.85 -1.95
C GLY A 148 -12.46 -12.10 -0.85
N LEU A 149 -13.66 -11.54 -1.02
CA LEU A 149 -14.83 -11.98 -0.25
C LEU A 149 -14.83 -13.52 -0.26
N PRO A 150 -15.07 -14.19 0.88
CA PRO A 150 -15.28 -15.63 0.84
C PRO A 150 -16.37 -15.88 -0.19
N HIS A 151 -16.11 -16.76 -1.16
CA HIS A 151 -17.09 -17.18 -2.16
C HIS A 151 -18.45 -17.30 -1.47
N GLU A 152 -19.43 -16.54 -1.93
CA GLU A 152 -20.82 -16.69 -1.51
C GLU A 152 -21.11 -18.19 -1.44
N LYS A 153 -21.54 -18.65 -0.27
CA LYS A 153 -22.07 -20.00 -0.12
C LYS A 153 -23.09 -20.17 -1.24
N GLU A 154 -22.87 -21.13 -2.14
CA GLU A 154 -23.83 -21.53 -3.15
C GLU A 154 -25.20 -21.67 -2.48
N GLU A 155 -26.08 -20.70 -2.73
CA GLU A 155 -27.49 -20.79 -2.41
C GLU A 155 -28.10 -21.77 -3.41
N LYS A 156 -27.97 -23.08 -3.13
CA LYS A 156 -28.84 -24.08 -3.75
C LYS A 156 -30.16 -24.07 -2.99
N SER A 157 -31.07 -23.27 -3.51
CA SER A 157 -32.51 -23.48 -3.45
C SER A 157 -32.82 -24.96 -3.76
N GLU A 158 -33.02 -25.77 -2.72
CA GLU A 158 -33.80 -27.00 -2.85
C GLU A 158 -35.25 -26.65 -2.57
N MET A 159 -36.00 -26.58 -3.68
CA MET A 159 -37.43 -26.43 -3.72
C MET A 159 -38.10 -27.55 -2.92
N THR A 160 -38.93 -27.13 -1.97
CA THR A 160 -40.31 -27.58 -1.77
C THR A 160 -40.68 -28.90 -2.44
N ASN A 161 -40.78 -29.97 -1.65
CA ASN A 161 -41.70 -31.05 -1.97
C ASN A 161 -42.32 -31.60 -0.68
N GLN A 162 -43.27 -30.83 -0.11
CA GLN A 162 -44.26 -31.38 0.80
C GLN A 162 -45.62 -31.35 0.11
N GLN A 163 -46.02 -32.53 -0.33
CA GLN A 163 -47.34 -32.82 -0.86
C GLN A 163 -48.33 -32.87 0.32
N PRO A 164 -49.43 -32.10 0.33
CA PRO A 164 -50.44 -32.24 1.37
C PRO A 164 -51.33 -33.45 1.07
N THR A 165 -51.31 -34.46 1.94
CA THR A 165 -52.28 -35.55 1.92
C THR A 165 -53.57 -35.09 2.60
N LEU A 166 -54.63 -35.08 1.78
CA LEU A 166 -56.07 -34.94 2.02
C LEU A 166 -56.60 -35.14 3.45
N VAL A 167 -57.43 -34.19 3.91
CA VAL A 167 -58.46 -34.40 4.93
C VAL A 167 -59.78 -34.71 4.23
N PRO A 168 -60.50 -35.75 4.66
CA PRO A 168 -61.93 -35.56 4.88
C PRO A 168 -62.39 -36.26 6.16
N LEU A 169 -63.15 -35.53 6.99
CA LEU A 169 -64.20 -36.13 7.81
C LEU A 169 -65.32 -35.12 7.99
N THR A 170 -66.41 -35.38 7.28
CA THR A 170 -67.73 -34.79 7.49
C THR A 170 -68.52 -35.62 8.51
N ALA A 171 -69.39 -34.90 9.22
CA ALA A 171 -70.47 -35.30 10.14
C ALA A 171 -70.06 -35.67 11.57
#